data_AF-A0A1I2EQ52-F1
#
_entry.id   AF-A0A1I2EQ52-F1
#
_cell.length_a   1.000
_cell.length_b   1.000
_cell.length_c   1.000
_cell.angle_alpha   90.00
_cell.angle_beta   90.00
_cell.angle_gamma   90.00
#
_symmetry.space_group_name_H-M   'P 1'
#
loop_
_entity.id
_entity.type
_entity.pdbx_description
1 polymer ?
#
loop_
_entity_poly.entity_id
_entity_poly.type
_entity_poly.pdbx_seq_one_letter_code
_entity_poly.pdbx_strand_id
1 'polypeptide(L)' 'MNEEISGINVDEKIIVAYENLTREEAAELAVSMSLEFIEQIEEYIDGLYLITPFNRVDIIRDIVNKYRNKK' A
#
# COMPACT_ATOMS: atom_id res chain seq x y z
N MET A 1 -1.50 -2.18 -20.31
CA MET A 1 -0.15 -2.38 -19.75
C MET A 1 0.03 -1.29 -18.71
N ASN A 2 -0.25 -1.62 -17.43
CA ASN A 2 -0.28 -0.68 -16.31
C ASN A 2 0.96 -0.89 -15.42
N GLU A 3 2.16 -0.92 -16.01
CA GLU A 3 3.39 -0.99 -15.22
C GLU A 3 3.97 0.42 -15.08
N GLU A 4 3.64 1.11 -13.99
CA GLU A 4 4.29 2.38 -13.65
C GLU A 4 5.74 2.18 -13.16
N ILE A 5 6.11 0.95 -12.81
CA ILE A 5 7.47 0.57 -12.38
C ILE A 5 7.90 -0.70 -13.11
N SER A 6 8.93 -0.58 -13.95
CA SER A 6 9.47 -1.69 -14.74
C SER A 6 9.86 -2.87 -13.84
N GLY A 7 9.31 -4.05 -14.15
CA GLY A 7 9.62 -5.29 -13.42
C GLY A 7 8.80 -5.50 -12.15
N ILE A 8 7.80 -4.65 -11.88
CA ILE A 8 6.78 -4.89 -10.86
C ILE A 8 5.48 -5.27 -11.56
N ASN A 9 5.04 -6.50 -11.34
CA ASN A 9 3.74 -6.98 -11.78
C ASN A 9 2.70 -6.79 -10.66
N VAL A 10 1.57 -6.15 -10.99
CA VAL A 10 0.46 -5.93 -10.07
C VAL A 10 -0.68 -6.88 -10.46
N ASP A 11 -1.18 -7.64 -9.48
CA ASP A 11 -2.33 -8.54 -9.68
C ASP A 11 -3.54 -7.78 -10.23
N GLU A 12 -4.22 -8.35 -11.22
CA GLU A 12 -5.42 -7.77 -11.85
C GLU A 12 -6.50 -7.46 -10.81
N LYS A 13 -6.62 -8.27 -9.75
CA LYS A 13 -7.56 -8.02 -8.65
C LYS A 13 -7.29 -6.70 -7.93
N ILE A 14 -6.01 -6.33 -7.78
CA ILE A 14 -5.64 -5.04 -7.19
C ILE A 14 -6.03 -3.92 -8.15
N ILE A 15 -5.79 -4.06 -9.45
CA ILE A 15 -6.17 -3.05 -10.44
C ILE A 15 -7.68 -2.81 -10.41
N VAL A 16 -8.48 -3.88 -10.47
CA VAL A 16 -9.95 -3.81 -10.45
C VAL A 16 -10.47 -3.18 -9.15
N ALA A 17 -9.83 -3.44 -8.01
CA ALA A 17 -10.23 -2.87 -6.73
C ALA A 17 -10.15 -1.33 -6.68
N TYR A 18 -9.35 -0.70 -7.54
CA TYR A 18 -9.21 0.75 -7.61
C TYR A 18 -10.15 1.41 -8.62
N GLU A 19 -10.91 0.64 -9.41
CA GLU A 19 -11.81 1.20 -10.41
C GLU A 19 -12.94 2.02 -9.76
N ASN A 20 -13.22 3.18 -10.36
CA ASN A 20 -14.29 4.10 -9.94
C ASN A 20 -14.16 4.68 -8.51
N LEU A 21 -13.01 4.52 -7.86
CA LEU A 21 -12.77 5.14 -6.56
C LEU A 21 -12.45 6.63 -6.69
N THR A 22 -12.93 7.41 -5.71
CA THR A 22 -12.43 8.75 -5.46
C THR A 22 -10.98 8.70 -4.98
N ARG A 23 -10.32 9.86 -4.95
CA ARG A 23 -8.94 9.98 -4.47
C ARG A 23 -8.83 9.57 -2.99
N GLU A 24 -9.81 9.95 -2.20
CA GLU A 24 -9.89 9.65 -0.77
C GLU A 24 -10.10 8.15 -0.54
N GLU A 25 -11.06 7.53 -1.24
CA GLU A 25 -11.31 6.08 -1.15
C GLU A 25 -10.10 5.26 -1.62
N ALA A 26 -9.46 5.66 -2.72
CA ALA A 26 -8.25 5.00 -3.21
C ALA A 26 -7.09 5.11 -2.20
N ALA A 27 -6.97 6.22 -1.49
CA ALA A 27 -5.96 6.38 -0.44
C ALA A 27 -6.27 5.49 0.77
N GLU A 28 -7.53 5.40 1.20
CA GLU A 28 -7.95 4.50 2.27
C GLU A 28 -7.71 3.03 1.92
N LEU A 29 -8.04 2.62 0.69
CA LEU A 29 -7.77 1.29 0.17
C LEU A 29 -6.27 0.98 0.13
N ALA A 30 -5.44 1.92 -0.31
CA ALA A 30 -3.99 1.74 -0.34
C ALA A 30 -3.43 1.51 1.07
N VAL A 31 -3.90 2.26 2.06
CA VAL A 31 -3.48 2.09 3.46
C VAL A 31 -3.95 0.74 4.00
N SER A 32 -5.19 0.33 3.75
CA SER A 32 -5.72 -0.95 4.27
C SER A 32 -4.99 -2.16 3.66
N MET A 33 -4.85 -2.22 2.33
CA MET A 33 -4.13 -3.29 1.64
C MET A 33 -2.67 -3.37 2.09
N SER A 34 -1.99 -2.23 2.24
CA SER A 34 -0.59 -2.23 2.71
C SER A 34 -0.44 -2.83 4.09
N LEU A 35 -1.37 -2.52 5.02
CA LEU A 35 -1.35 -3.09 6.37
C LEU A 35 -1.64 -4.59 6.37
N GLU A 36 -2.55 -5.06 5.51
CA GLU A 36 -2.83 -6.48 5.32
C GLU A 36 -1.59 -7.23 4.81
N PHE A 37 -0.90 -6.68 3.80
CA PHE A 37 0.34 -7.28 3.29
C PHE A 37 1.44 -7.30 4.33
N ILE A 38 1.60 -6.22 5.10
CA ILE A 38 2.56 -6.16 6.22
C ILE A 38 2.27 -7.28 7.22
N GLU A 39 1.02 -7.46 7.64
CA GLU A 39 0.62 -8.51 8.58
C GLU A 39 0.94 -9.91 8.07
N GLN A 40 0.78 -10.16 6.76
CA GLN A 40 1.10 -11.46 6.16
C GLN A 40 2.61 -11.78 6.16
N ILE A 41 3.48 -10.76 6.17
CA ILE A 41 4.93 -10.94 6.06
C ILE A 41 5.71 -10.65 7.35
N GLU A 42 5.06 -10.05 8.36
CA GLU A 42 5.73 -9.49 9.54
C GLU A 42 6.58 -10.52 10.30
N GLU A 43 6.14 -11.78 10.39
CA GLU A 43 6.88 -12.84 11.08
C GLU A 43 8.15 -13.29 10.34
N TYR A 44 8.34 -12.86 9.10
CA TYR A 44 9.43 -13.30 8.22
C TYR A 44 10.46 -12.20 7.93
N ILE A 45 10.30 -10.99 8.48
CA ILE A 45 11.13 -9.82 8.16
C ILE A 45 11.60 -9.09 9.42
N ASP A 46 12.78 -8.46 9.35
CA ASP A 46 13.31 -7.61 10.43
C ASP A 46 12.83 -6.14 10.33
N GLY A 47 12.20 -5.76 9.21
CA GLY A 47 11.73 -4.40 8.99
C GLY A 47 11.22 -4.14 7.59
N LEU A 48 10.64 -2.96 7.41
CA LEU A 48 9.98 -2.54 6.17
C LEU A 48 10.76 -1.40 5.50
N TYR A 49 10.92 -1.50 4.18
CA TYR A 49 11.34 -0.38 3.34
C TYR A 49 10.12 0.16 2.58
N LEU A 50 9.72 1.39 2.86
CA LEU A 50 8.55 2.03 2.26
C LEU A 50 8.98 3.05 1.21
N ILE A 51 8.50 2.89 -0.03
CA ILE A 51 8.72 3.84 -1.12
C ILE A 51 7.58 4.86 -1.13
N THR A 52 7.90 6.15 -1.26
CA THR A 52 6.90 7.23 -1.33
C THR A 52 6.85 7.83 -2.74
N PRO A 53 6.27 7.12 -3.73
CA PRO A 53 6.18 7.65 -5.09
C PRO A 53 5.28 8.89 -5.11
N PHE A 54 5.58 9.81 -6.02
CA PHE A 54 4.77 11.01 -6.31
C PHE A 54 4.45 11.89 -5.09
N ASN A 55 5.33 11.91 -4.09
CA ASN A 55 5.16 12.70 -2.85
C ASN A 55 3.84 12.39 -2.10
N ARG A 56 3.32 11.15 -2.19
CA ARG A 56 2.15 10.68 -1.41
C ARG A 56 2.50 10.36 0.04
N VAL A 57 3.06 11.37 0.73
CA VAL A 57 3.50 11.26 2.13
C VAL A 57 2.33 10.98 3.07
N ASP A 58 1.12 11.44 2.71
CA ASP A 58 -0.13 11.18 3.40
C ASP A 58 -0.39 9.69 3.61
N ILE A 59 -0.29 8.89 2.54
CA ILE A 59 -0.52 7.44 2.58
C ILE A 59 0.52 6.76 3.47
N ILE A 60 1.81 7.06 3.26
CA ILE A 60 2.91 6.43 4.00
C ILE A 60 2.85 6.77 5.49
N ARG A 61 2.55 8.03 5.82
CA ARG A 61 2.31 8.47 7.21
C ARG A 61 1.22 7.62 7.87
N ASP A 62 0.10 7.40 7.17
CA ASP A 62 -1.04 6.69 7.73
C ASP A 62 -0.75 5.20 7.91
N ILE A 63 -0.01 4.57 6.99
CA ILE A 63 0.48 3.20 7.15
C ILE A 63 1.36 3.10 8.40
N VAL A 64 2.37 3.97 8.54
CA VAL A 64 3.30 3.92 9.67
C VAL A 64 2.58 4.13 11.01
N ASN A 65 1.67 5.10 11.07
CA ASN A 65 0.92 5.39 12.29
C ASN A 65 0.01 4.22 12.68
N LYS A 66 -0.75 3.67 11.74
CA LYS A 66 -1.66 2.54 12.01
C LYS A 66 -0.88 1.27 12.37
N TYR A 67 0.21 0.98 11.67
CA TYR A 67 1.06 -0.18 11.98
C TYR A 67 1.66 -0.08 13.38
N ARG A 68 2.18 1.08 13.77
CA ARG A 68 2.74 1.30 15.11
C ARG A 68 1.71 1.18 16.23
N ASN A 69 0.48 1.65 16.00
CA ASN A 69 -0.59 1.58 17.00
C ASN A 69 -1.23 0.18 17.11
N LYS A 70 -0.91 -0.75 16.20
CA LYS A 70 -1.35 -2.15 16.25
C LYS A 70 -0.45 -3.00 17.17
N LYS A 71 0.79 -2.57 17.41
CA LYS A 71 1.72 -3.14 18.39
C LYS A 71 1.44 -2.61 19.79
#